data_AF-A0A0F9D1D3-F1
#
_entry.id   AF-A0A0F9D1D3-F1
#
_cell.length_a   1.000
_cell.length_b   1.000
_cell.length_c   1.000
_cell.angle_alpha   90.00
_cell.angle_beta   90.00
_cell.angle_gamma   90.00
#
_symmetry.space_group_name_H-M   'P 1'
#
loop_
_entity.id
_entity.type
_entity.pdbx_description
1 polymer ?
#
loop_
_entity_poly.entity_id
_entity_poly.type
_entity_poly.pdbx_seq_one_letter_code
_entity_poly.pdbx_strand_id
1 'polypeptide(L)'
;MYANWDAGAGHANVVLYRELTFDIDLNAYADVRACCGARKQACTRCWPYARFCVRTLARFLHDDYGFRHVLFFFSGAKGLHCWVFDEEARTWPHEARQALLDDLRIDEARGTDAPAPCKKKR
;
A
#
# COMPACT_ATOMS: atom_id res chain seq x y z
N MET A 1 -8.90 16.83 -22.35
CA MET A 1 -9.62 17.59 -21.29
C MET A 1 -8.64 17.82 -20.16
N TYR A 2 -7.80 18.86 -20.23
CA TYR A 2 -7.16 19.37 -19.03
C TYR A 2 -8.12 20.38 -18.42
N ALA A 3 -8.38 20.25 -17.12
CA ALA A 3 -9.32 21.09 -16.39
C ALA A 3 -9.00 22.57 -16.61
N ASN A 4 -10.05 23.36 -16.81
CA ASN A 4 -9.96 24.81 -16.94
C ASN A 4 -9.27 25.39 -15.69
N TRP A 5 -8.16 26.09 -15.93
CA TRP A 5 -7.42 26.82 -14.90
C TRP A 5 -8.17 28.12 -14.61
N ASP A 6 -9.05 28.11 -13.62
CA ASP A 6 -9.68 29.34 -13.13
C ASP A 6 -8.61 30.21 -12.46
N ALA A 7 -8.24 31.29 -13.14
CA ALA A 7 -7.20 32.24 -12.78
C ALA A 7 -7.54 33.15 -11.57
N GLY A 8 -8.42 32.70 -10.66
CA GLY A 8 -9.02 33.54 -9.61
C GLY A 8 -8.79 33.09 -8.17
N ALA A 9 -8.28 31.88 -7.91
CA ALA A 9 -7.96 31.41 -6.56
C ALA A 9 -6.44 31.50 -6.36
N GLY A 10 -6.00 32.15 -5.28
CA GLY A 10 -4.58 32.36 -4.97
C GLY A 10 -3.76 31.08 -5.11
N HIS A 11 -2.50 31.21 -5.52
CA HIS A 11 -1.59 30.11 -5.83
C HIS A 11 -1.39 29.15 -4.65
N ALA A 12 -2.34 28.23 -4.46
CA ALA A 12 -2.22 27.13 -3.55
C ALA A 12 -1.35 26.07 -4.23
N ASN A 13 -0.28 25.65 -3.56
CA ASN A 13 0.54 24.52 -3.99
C ASN A 13 -0.27 23.22 -3.79
N VAL A 14 -1.18 22.94 -4.72
CA VAL A 14 -2.06 21.76 -4.69
C VAL A 14 -1.38 20.58 -5.39
N VAL A 15 -1.40 19.42 -4.75
CA VAL A 15 -0.93 18.17 -5.36
C VAL A 15 -2.00 17.65 -6.31
N LEU A 16 -1.69 17.59 -7.60
CA LEU A 16 -2.62 17.12 -8.64
C LEU A 16 -2.56 15.61 -8.86
N TYR A 17 -1.36 15.04 -8.82
CA TYR A 17 -1.11 13.62 -9.05
C TYR A 17 0.03 13.14 -8.17
N ARG A 18 -0.11 11.93 -7.64
CA ARG A 18 0.97 11.24 -6.92
C ARG A 18 0.71 9.74 -6.88
N GLU A 19 1.75 8.94 -7.06
CA GLU A 19 1.70 7.48 -6.89
C GLU A 19 1.09 7.09 -5.53
N LEU A 20 0.32 6.01 -5.53
CA LEU A 20 -0.09 5.35 -4.29
C LEU A 20 1.11 4.52 -3.79
N THR A 21 1.56 4.83 -2.58
CA THR A 21 2.80 4.30 -2.02
C THR A 21 2.55 3.61 -0.68
N PHE A 22 3.15 2.44 -0.48
CA PHE A 22 3.16 1.72 0.80
C PHE A 22 4.60 1.52 1.25
N ASP A 23 4.84 1.71 2.54
CA ASP A 23 6.13 1.48 3.19
C ASP A 23 6.00 0.31 4.18
N ILE A 24 6.76 -0.76 3.92
CA ILE A 24 6.74 -1.99 4.71
C ILE A 24 8.10 -2.11 5.40
N ASP A 25 8.12 -1.95 6.72
CA ASP A 25 9.33 -2.06 7.52
C ASP A 25 9.29 -3.28 8.47
N LEU A 26 10.35 -4.11 8.46
CA LEU A 26 10.46 -5.29 9.30
C LEU A 26 10.58 -5.00 10.81
N ASN A 27 10.73 -3.74 11.23
CA ASN A 27 10.61 -3.34 12.64
C ASN A 27 9.19 -3.51 13.16
N ALA A 28 8.17 -3.42 12.30
CA ALA A 28 6.79 -3.70 12.69
C ALA A 28 6.58 -5.17 13.10
N TYR A 29 7.56 -6.04 12.83
CA TYR A 29 7.53 -7.47 13.16
C TYR A 29 8.54 -7.83 14.26
N ALA A 30 9.04 -6.86 15.03
CA ALA A 30 10.13 -7.08 15.97
C ALA A 30 9.81 -8.13 17.05
N ASP A 31 8.54 -8.20 17.47
CA ASP A 31 7.96 -9.13 18.44
C ASP A 31 7.91 -10.58 17.91
N VAL A 32 7.66 -10.76 16.62
CA VAL A 32 7.58 -12.10 15.97
C VAL A 32 8.88 -12.52 15.26
N ARG A 33 9.88 -11.64 15.19
CA ARG A 33 11.19 -11.90 14.57
C ARG A 33 12.17 -12.56 15.56
N ALA A 34 12.08 -13.88 15.69
CA ALA A 34 12.97 -14.67 16.56
C ALA A 34 14.48 -14.57 16.23
N CYS A 35 14.86 -14.15 15.02
CA CYS A 35 16.27 -14.03 14.65
C CYS A 35 16.83 -12.64 14.92
N CYS A 36 16.21 -11.60 14.37
CA CYS A 36 16.76 -10.24 14.29
C CYS A 36 16.08 -9.22 15.21
N GLY A 37 14.96 -9.56 15.85
CA GLY A 37 14.26 -8.68 16.81
C GLY A 37 14.26 -7.20 16.40
N ALA A 38 14.72 -6.34 17.29
CA ALA A 38 14.84 -4.89 17.09
C ALA A 38 16.13 -4.43 16.35
N ARG A 39 16.93 -5.35 15.80
CA ARG A 39 18.16 -4.97 15.08
C ARG A 39 17.84 -4.26 13.77
N LYS A 40 18.69 -3.31 13.38
CA LYS A 40 18.55 -2.49 12.16
C LYS A 40 18.69 -3.28 10.85
N GLN A 41 19.10 -4.54 10.90
CA GLN A 41 19.38 -5.38 9.73
C GLN A 41 18.35 -6.49 9.55
N ALA A 42 18.09 -6.86 8.31
CA ALA A 42 17.37 -8.08 7.95
C ALA A 42 18.35 -9.22 7.65
N CYS A 43 17.89 -10.47 7.80
CA CYS A 43 18.62 -11.65 7.37
C CYS A 43 17.70 -12.61 6.61
N THR A 44 18.26 -13.65 6.03
CA THR A 44 17.52 -14.67 5.27
C THR A 44 16.43 -15.37 6.06
N ARG A 45 16.50 -15.37 7.41
CA ARG A 45 15.48 -15.96 8.28
C ARG A 45 14.24 -15.08 8.49
N CYS A 46 14.38 -13.75 8.50
CA CYS A 46 13.22 -12.84 8.64
C CYS A 46 12.77 -12.24 7.30
N TRP A 47 13.56 -12.34 6.24
CA TRP A 47 13.13 -11.90 4.90
C TRP A 47 11.85 -12.59 4.38
N PRO A 48 11.50 -13.83 4.78
CA PRO A 48 10.20 -14.41 4.44
C PRO A 48 8.99 -13.54 4.82
N TYR A 49 9.06 -12.72 5.88
CA TYR A 49 8.00 -11.75 6.21
C TYR A 49 7.82 -10.71 5.10
N ALA A 50 8.92 -10.13 4.61
CA ALA A 50 8.88 -9.17 3.50
C ALA A 50 8.33 -9.84 2.22
N ARG A 51 8.74 -11.08 1.92
CA ARG A 51 8.21 -11.87 0.80
C ARG A 51 6.71 -12.13 0.93
N PHE A 52 6.22 -12.40 2.14
CA PHE A 52 4.81 -12.55 2.42
C PHE A 52 4.06 -11.24 2.13
N CYS A 53 4.56 -10.09 2.62
CA CYS A 53 3.96 -8.79 2.36
C CYS A 53 3.83 -8.49 0.87
N VAL A 54 4.87 -8.77 0.06
CA VAL A 54 4.81 -8.59 -1.41
C VAL A 54 3.64 -9.38 -2.00
N ARG A 55 3.53 -10.66 -1.66
CA ARG A 55 2.49 -11.53 -2.22
C ARG A 55 1.09 -11.09 -1.81
N THR A 56 0.91 -10.77 -0.53
CA THR A 56 -0.39 -10.38 0.01
C THR A 56 -0.82 -9.02 -0.51
N LEU A 57 0.06 -8.01 -0.48
CA LEU A 57 -0.25 -6.67 -0.97
C LEU A 57 -0.45 -6.65 -2.48
N ALA A 58 0.40 -7.34 -3.26
CA ALA A 58 0.19 -7.43 -4.70
C ALA A 58 -1.17 -8.05 -5.03
N ARG A 59 -1.54 -9.14 -4.34
CA ARG A 59 -2.84 -9.78 -4.55
C ARG A 59 -3.99 -8.84 -4.20
N PHE A 60 -3.95 -8.18 -3.05
CA PHE A 60 -4.98 -7.21 -2.64
C PHE A 60 -5.15 -6.09 -3.69
N LEU A 61 -4.04 -5.48 -4.13
CA LEU A 61 -4.08 -4.40 -5.12
C LEU A 61 -4.56 -4.87 -6.50
N HIS A 62 -4.19 -6.09 -6.91
CA HIS A 62 -4.58 -6.66 -8.20
C HIS A 62 -6.03 -7.20 -8.21
N ASP A 63 -6.41 -8.00 -7.23
CA ASP A 63 -7.67 -8.73 -7.21
C ASP A 63 -8.83 -7.83 -6.77
N ASP A 64 -8.60 -6.94 -5.80
CA ASP A 64 -9.68 -6.15 -5.18
C ASP A 64 -9.84 -4.77 -5.82
N TYR A 65 -8.73 -4.14 -6.26
CA TYR A 65 -8.74 -2.81 -6.89
C TYR A 65 -8.39 -2.81 -8.38
N GLY A 66 -7.96 -3.94 -8.95
CA GLY A 66 -7.70 -4.06 -10.39
C GLY A 66 -6.45 -3.34 -10.89
N PHE A 67 -5.60 -2.82 -10.00
CA PHE A 67 -4.37 -2.14 -10.39
C PHE A 67 -3.43 -3.07 -11.16
N ARG A 68 -2.66 -2.55 -12.12
CA ARG A 68 -1.79 -3.36 -12.99
C ARG A 68 -0.32 -2.98 -12.87
N HIS A 69 -0.04 -1.73 -12.58
CA HIS A 69 1.32 -1.17 -12.56
C HIS A 69 1.81 -1.06 -11.12
N VAL A 70 2.01 -2.21 -10.47
CA VAL A 70 2.45 -2.33 -9.07
C VAL A 70 3.91 -2.79 -9.04
N LEU A 71 4.80 -1.95 -8.48
CA LEU A 71 6.23 -2.26 -8.36
C LEU A 71 6.69 -2.23 -6.91
N PHE A 72 7.58 -3.15 -6.56
CA PHE A 72 8.20 -3.24 -5.25
C PHE A 72 9.70 -2.93 -5.33
N PHE A 73 10.18 -2.07 -4.43
CA PHE A 73 11.56 -1.64 -4.33
C PHE A 73 12.14 -2.06 -2.99
N PHE A 74 13.40 -2.46 -2.97
CA PHE A 74 14.13 -2.62 -1.72
C PHE A 74 14.35 -1.26 -1.07
N SER A 75 14.05 -1.13 0.22
CA SER A 75 14.19 0.16 0.93
C SER A 75 15.64 0.55 1.24
N GLY A 76 16.60 -0.33 0.97
CA GLY A 76 18.03 -0.13 1.28
C GLY A 76 18.49 -0.78 2.58
N ALA A 77 17.57 -1.30 3.40
CA ALA A 77 17.92 -1.98 4.67
C ALA A 77 17.04 -3.20 4.98
N LYS A 78 15.87 -2.99 5.58
CA LYS A 78 15.04 -4.03 6.18
C LYS A 78 13.56 -3.87 5.83
N GLY A 79 13.28 -3.37 4.64
CA GLY A 79 11.93 -3.07 4.21
C GLY A 79 11.78 -3.03 2.71
N LEU A 80 10.56 -2.71 2.29
CA LEU A 80 10.14 -2.64 0.90
C LEU A 80 9.25 -1.41 0.72
N HIS A 81 9.38 -0.74 -0.42
CA HIS A 81 8.40 0.25 -0.86
C HIS A 81 7.57 -0.34 -2.00
N CYS A 82 6.25 -0.23 -1.93
CA CYS A 82 5.34 -0.60 -3.01
C CYS A 82 4.78 0.67 -3.64
N TRP A 83 4.87 0.80 -4.96
CA TRP A 83 4.37 1.96 -5.71
C TRP A 83 3.39 1.49 -6.78
N VAL A 84 2.23 2.14 -6.85
CA VAL A 84 1.19 1.91 -7.86
C VAL A 84 1.17 3.11 -8.80
N PHE A 85 1.41 2.86 -10.08
CA PHE A 85 1.57 3.88 -11.13
C PHE A 85 0.33 4.04 -12.02
N ASP A 86 -0.70 3.21 -11.83
CA ASP A 86 -1.96 3.32 -12.55
C ASP A 86 -2.51 4.76 -12.49
N GLU A 87 -2.96 5.29 -13.62
CA GLU A 87 -3.40 6.69 -13.74
C GLU A 87 -4.52 7.02 -12.75
N GLU A 88 -5.46 6.10 -12.58
CA GLU A 88 -6.54 6.20 -11.60
C GLU A 88 -6.01 6.29 -10.15
N ALA A 89 -5.05 5.45 -9.78
CA ALA A 89 -4.46 5.50 -8.44
C ALA A 89 -3.75 6.84 -8.17
N ARG A 90 -3.19 7.46 -9.23
CA ARG A 90 -2.46 8.73 -9.12
C ARG A 90 -3.36 9.93 -8.87
N THR A 91 -4.61 9.88 -9.34
CA THR A 91 -5.61 10.96 -9.16
C THR A 91 -6.39 10.85 -7.86
N TRP A 92 -6.29 9.73 -7.14
CA TRP A 92 -7.08 9.52 -5.93
C TRP A 92 -6.82 10.60 -4.87
N PRO A 93 -7.89 11.16 -4.27
CA PRO A 93 -7.77 12.11 -3.17
C PRO A 93 -7.33 11.38 -1.89
N HIS A 94 -6.97 12.14 -0.86
CA HIS A 94 -6.44 11.57 0.39
C HIS A 94 -7.41 10.59 1.06
N GLU A 95 -8.70 10.91 1.03
CA GLU A 95 -9.77 10.12 1.65
C GLU A 95 -9.90 8.74 1.01
N ALA A 96 -9.80 8.65 -0.32
CA ALA A 96 -9.84 7.37 -1.03
C ALA A 96 -8.61 6.50 -0.70
N ARG A 97 -7.43 7.12 -0.56
CA ARG A 97 -6.21 6.42 -0.14
C ARG A 97 -6.31 5.92 1.29
N GLN A 98 -6.92 6.70 2.19
CA GLN A 98 -7.15 6.30 3.57
C GLN A 98 -8.16 5.15 3.67
N ALA A 99 -9.26 5.20 2.91
CA ALA A 99 -10.24 4.13 2.85
C ALA A 99 -9.62 2.79 2.40
N LEU A 100 -8.73 2.81 1.40
CA LEU A 100 -7.97 1.61 1.00
C LEU A 100 -7.09 1.07 2.14
N LEU A 101 -6.42 1.95 2.90
CA LEU A 101 -5.62 1.53 4.05
C LEU A 101 -6.47 0.88 5.15
N ASP A 102 -7.69 1.38 5.34
CA ASP A 102 -8.62 0.81 6.31
C ASP A 102 -9.18 -0.54 5.85
N ASP A 103 -9.38 -0.74 4.54
CA ASP A 103 -9.73 -2.05 3.98
C ASP A 103 -8.61 -3.08 4.15
N LEU A 104 -7.34 -2.65 4.05
CA LEU A 104 -6.16 -3.50 4.24
C LEU A 104 -5.91 -3.87 5.72
N ARG A 105 -6.40 -3.05 6.66
CA ARG A 105 -6.23 -3.29 8.10
C ARG A 105 -7.05 -4.50 8.54
N ILE A 106 -6.39 -5.38 9.28
CA ILE A 106 -7.02 -6.52 9.94
C ILE A 106 -7.21 -6.11 11.41
N ASP A 107 -8.41 -5.67 11.76
CA ASP A 107 -8.77 -5.45 13.17
C ASP A 107 -8.94 -6.80 13.87
N GLU A 108 -8.49 -6.92 15.13
CA GLU A 108 -8.80 -8.12 15.94
C GLU A 108 -10.32 -8.31 16.13
N ALA A 109 -11.11 -7.23 15.96
CA ALA A 109 -12.57 -7.27 15.96
C ALA A 109 -13.19 -7.89 14.68
N ARG A 110 -12.42 -8.06 13.59
CA ARG A 110 -12.84 -8.77 12.37
C ARG A 110 -12.60 -10.29 12.46
N GLY A 111 -12.49 -10.81 13.68
CA GLY A 111 -12.52 -12.24 13.94
C GLY A 111 -13.87 -12.83 13.50
N THR A 112 -13.85 -13.65 12.45
CA THR A 112 -14.89 -14.56 11.91
C THR A 112 -15.86 -14.07 10.83
N ASP A 113 -15.96 -12.78 10.53
CA ASP A 113 -16.77 -12.33 9.39
C ASP A 113 -15.89 -12.16 8.15
N ALA A 114 -15.75 -13.24 7.38
CA ALA A 114 -15.11 -13.20 6.07
C ALA A 114 -15.77 -12.11 5.21
N PRO A 115 -15.01 -11.21 4.55
CA PRO A 115 -15.60 -10.23 3.66
C PRO A 115 -16.37 -10.96 2.55
N ALA A 116 -17.61 -10.51 2.30
CA ALA A 116 -18.42 -11.06 1.22
C ALA A 116 -17.62 -11.04 -0.09
N PRO A 117 -17.63 -12.12 -0.89
CA PRO A 117 -16.80 -12.21 -2.08
C PRO A 117 -17.05 -11.00 -2.98
N CYS A 118 -15.95 -10.36 -3.42
CA CYS A 118 -15.97 -9.27 -4.37
C CYS A 118 -16.90 -9.64 -5.54
N LYS A 119 -18.01 -8.90 -5.66
CA LYS A 119 -18.97 -9.09 -6.76
C LYS A 119 -18.25 -8.72 -8.04
N LYS A 120 -17.68 -9.71 -8.72
CA LYS A 120 -17.14 -9.54 -10.08
C LYS A 120 -18.25 -8.92 -10.93
N LYS A 121 -18.11 -7.64 -11.29
CA LYS A 121 -18.96 -7.02 -12.31
C LYS A 121 -18.69 -7.78 -13.61
N ARG A 122 -19.73 -8.40 -14.12
CA ARG A 122 -19.73 -9.22 -15.33
C ARG A 122 -19.78 -8.33 -16.55
#